data_AF-A0A537P941-F1
#
_entry.id   AF-A0A537P941-F1
#
_cell.length_a   1.000
_cell.length_b   1.000
_cell.length_c   1.000
_cell.angle_alpha   90.00
_cell.angle_beta   90.00
_cell.angle_gamma   90.00
#
_symmetry.space_group_name_H-M   'P 1'
#
loop_
_entity.id
_entity.type
_entity.pdbx_description
1 polymer ?
#
loop_
_entity_poly.entity_id
_entity_poly.type
_entity_poly.pdbx_seq_one_letter_code
_entity_poly.pdbx_strand_id
1 'polypeptide(L)'
;MSVRRLDPVQPESFAFTRENLAWARETIKKYPEGKQASAVIPLLWRAQEQNEGWVPKPAMEYIANMLSMSFIRVYEVATFYTMF
;
A
#
# COMPACT_ATOMS: atom_id res chain seq x y z
N MET A 1 20.77 9.14 6.34
CA MET A 1 19.69 8.41 5.64
C MET A 1 19.47 9.08 4.30
N SER A 2 19.57 8.35 3.19
CA SER A 2 19.26 8.90 1.86
C SER A 2 17.77 9.25 1.77
N VAL A 3 17.43 10.33 1.06
CA VAL A 3 16.04 10.72 0.83
C VAL A 3 15.42 9.68 -0.10
N ARG A 4 14.49 8.86 0.41
CA ARG A 4 13.72 7.91 -0.41
C ARG A 4 12.70 8.68 -1.22
N ARG A 5 12.78 8.55 -2.54
CA ARG A 5 11.90 9.21 -3.51
C ARG A 5 11.21 8.16 -4.36
N LEU A 6 10.05 8.50 -4.91
CA LEU A 6 9.41 7.67 -5.91
C LEU A 6 10.27 7.62 -7.17
N ASP A 7 10.22 6.47 -7.85
CA ASP A 7 10.78 6.37 -9.19
C ASP A 7 10.08 7.37 -10.13
N PRO A 8 10.80 8.12 -10.98
CA PRO A 8 10.17 9.03 -11.93
C PRO A 8 9.27 8.30 -12.94
N VAL A 9 9.55 7.03 -13.23
CA VAL A 9 8.75 6.18 -14.12
C VAL A 9 7.80 5.36 -13.27
N GLN A 10 6.51 5.64 -13.42
CA GLN A 10 5.43 4.96 -12.71
C GLN A 10 4.54 4.22 -13.71
N PRO A 11 3.96 3.07 -13.33
CA PRO A 11 2.89 2.47 -14.12
C PRO A 11 1.69 3.42 -14.16
N GLU A 12 0.84 3.31 -15.20
CA GLU A 12 -0.35 4.16 -15.31
C GLU A 12 -1.40 3.83 -14.24
N SER A 13 -1.47 2.58 -13.79
CA SER A 13 -2.45 2.13 -12.82
C SER A 13 -1.95 0.93 -12.01
N PHE A 14 -2.61 0.67 -10.90
CA PHE A 14 -2.43 -0.53 -10.09
C PHE A 14 -3.77 -1.05 -9.61
N ALA A 15 -3.93 -2.37 -9.62
CA ALA A 15 -5.01 -3.07 -8.97
C ALA A 15 -4.48 -4.38 -8.38
N PHE A 16 -4.98 -4.76 -7.21
CA PHE A 16 -4.71 -6.10 -6.69
C PHE A 16 -5.30 -7.16 -7.62
N THR A 17 -4.59 -8.28 -7.79
CA THR A 17 -5.18 -9.50 -8.37
C THR A 17 -6.40 -9.92 -7.56
N ARG A 18 -7.29 -10.73 -8.14
CA ARG A 18 -8.51 -11.17 -7.45
C ARG A 18 -8.22 -11.85 -6.10
N GLU A 19 -7.16 -12.65 -6.05
CA GLU A 19 -6.71 -13.33 -4.83
C GLU A 19 -6.19 -12.35 -3.78
N ASN A 20 -5.32 -11.42 -4.20
CA ASN A 20 -4.77 -10.40 -3.30
C ASN A 20 -5.83 -9.42 -2.81
N LEU A 21 -6.85 -9.11 -3.63
CA LEU A 21 -7.98 -8.29 -3.24
C LEU A 21 -8.83 -8.98 -2.17
N ALA A 22 -9.11 -10.27 -2.33
CA ALA A 22 -9.83 -11.04 -1.31
C ALA A 22 -9.03 -11.07 0.01
N TRP A 23 -7.72 -11.36 -0.08
CA TRP A 23 -6.83 -11.35 1.07
C TRP A 23 -6.74 -9.98 1.75
N ALA A 24 -6.69 -8.89 0.96
CA ALA A 24 -6.66 -7.53 1.47
C ALA A 24 -7.92 -7.21 2.29
N ARG A 25 -9.09 -7.56 1.77
CA ARG A 25 -10.37 -7.36 2.48
C ARG A 25 -10.42 -8.15 3.78
N GLU A 26 -10.00 -9.41 3.77
CA GLU A 26 -9.93 -10.22 4.99
C GLU A 26 -8.91 -9.70 5.99
N THR A 27 -7.79 -9.14 5.52
CA THR A 27 -6.78 -8.53 6.38
C THR A 27 -7.30 -7.26 7.04
N ILE A 28 -8.02 -6.41 6.32
CA ILE A 28 -8.65 -5.20 6.89
C ILE A 28 -9.65 -5.57 8.00
N LYS A 29 -10.43 -6.65 7.82
CA LYS A 29 -11.40 -7.13 8.82
C LYS A 29 -10.77 -7.56 10.15
N LYS A 30 -9.46 -7.84 10.19
CA LYS A 30 -8.75 -8.18 11.44
C LYS A 30 -8.63 -6.99 12.39
N TYR A 31 -8.79 -5.77 11.89
CA TYR A 31 -8.71 -4.56 12.68
C TYR A 31 -10.11 -4.10 13.12
N PRO A 32 -10.25 -3.60 14.36
CA PRO A 32 -11.52 -3.05 14.83
C PRO A 32 -12.05 -1.93 13.92
N GLU A 33 -13.36 -1.70 14.00
CA GLU A 33 -14.00 -0.60 13.30
C GLU A 33 -13.36 0.75 13.70
N GLY A 34 -13.10 1.60 12.70
CA GLY A 34 -12.40 2.88 12.87
C GLY A 34 -10.86 2.76 12.98
N LYS A 35 -10.31 1.53 12.98
CA LYS A 35 -8.85 1.27 13.04
C LYS A 35 -8.32 0.55 11.80
N GLN A 36 -9.08 0.54 10.70
CA GLN A 36 -8.70 -0.10 9.44
C GLN A 36 -7.38 0.44 8.86
N ALA A 37 -7.03 1.72 9.14
CA ALA A 37 -5.76 2.31 8.72
C ALA A 37 -4.51 1.54 9.19
N SER A 38 -4.62 0.75 10.27
CA SER A 38 -3.53 -0.12 10.74
C SER A 38 -3.19 -1.26 9.77
N ALA A 39 -4.07 -1.54 8.79
CA ALA A 39 -3.80 -2.50 7.71
C ALA A 39 -2.84 -1.97 6.63
N VAL A 40 -2.37 -0.73 6.72
CA VAL A 40 -1.52 -0.12 5.67
C VAL A 40 -0.23 -0.91 5.42
N ILE A 41 0.48 -1.33 6.45
CA ILE A 41 1.74 -2.09 6.33
C ILE A 41 1.54 -3.43 5.63
N PRO A 42 0.60 -4.31 6.06
CA PRO A 42 0.40 -5.58 5.37
C PRO A 42 -0.12 -5.42 3.93
N LEU A 43 -0.90 -4.36 3.64
CA LEU A 43 -1.33 -4.07 2.27
C LEU A 43 -0.18 -3.58 1.38
N LEU A 44 0.70 -2.73 1.89
CA LEU A 44 1.92 -2.29 1.19
C LEU A 44 2.82 -3.48 0.88
N TRP A 45 3.03 -4.38 1.86
CA TRP A 45 3.79 -5.61 1.65
C TRP A 45 3.19 -6.48 0.54
N ARG A 46 1.87 -6.66 0.55
CA ARG A 46 1.20 -7.46 -0.49
C ARG A 46 1.29 -6.80 -1.87
N ALA A 47 1.21 -5.48 -1.95
CA ALA A 47 1.41 -4.75 -3.20
C ALA A 47 2.86 -4.88 -3.70
N GLN A 48 3.83 -4.86 -2.80
CA GLN A 48 5.23 -5.08 -3.10
C GLN A 48 5.47 -6.47 -3.68
N GLU A 49 4.94 -7.52 -3.04
CA GLU A 49 5.05 -8.90 -3.53
C GLU A 49 4.42 -9.07 -4.93
N GLN A 50 3.24 -8.46 -5.16
CA GLN A 50 2.57 -8.53 -6.46
C GLN A 50 3.36 -7.84 -7.57
N ASN A 51 4.09 -6.77 -7.24
CA ASN A 51 4.79 -5.95 -8.21
C ASN A 51 6.28 -6.31 -8.35
N GLU A 52 6.71 -7.52 -8.00
CA GLU A 52 8.11 -7.94 -8.14
C GLU A 52 9.09 -7.18 -7.23
N GLY A 53 8.64 -6.76 -6.04
CA GLY A 53 9.52 -6.26 -4.98
C GLY A 53 9.57 -4.75 -4.78
N TRP A 54 8.76 -3.97 -5.50
CA TRP A 54 8.63 -2.52 -5.32
C TRP A 54 7.17 -2.07 -5.14
N VAL A 55 6.98 -0.89 -4.54
CA VAL A 55 5.64 -0.30 -4.37
C VAL A 55 5.51 0.96 -5.24
N PRO A 56 4.78 0.89 -6.37
CA PRO A 56 4.57 2.05 -7.22
C PRO A 56 3.56 3.03 -6.59
N LYS A 57 3.62 4.30 -6.99
CA LYS A 57 2.72 5.35 -6.52
C LYS A 57 1.22 5.01 -6.71
N PRO A 58 0.78 4.50 -7.88
CA PRO A 58 -0.60 4.04 -8.03
C PRO A 58 -1.02 2.96 -7.03
N ALA A 59 -0.10 2.10 -6.56
CA ALA A 59 -0.42 1.12 -5.54
C ALA A 59 -0.67 1.77 -4.17
N MET A 60 0.13 2.78 -3.82
CA MET A 60 -0.09 3.57 -2.60
C MET A 60 -1.42 4.33 -2.65
N GLU A 61 -1.76 4.94 -3.79
CA GLU A 61 -3.05 5.61 -4.01
C GLU A 61 -4.23 4.62 -3.91
N TYR A 62 -4.08 3.44 -4.51
CA TYR A 62 -5.07 2.37 -4.44
C TYR A 62 -5.31 1.90 -2.99
N ILE A 63 -4.24 1.71 -2.21
CA ILE A 63 -4.32 1.34 -0.78
C ILE A 63 -4.95 2.47 0.04
N ALA A 64 -4.57 3.74 -0.22
CA ALA A 64 -5.14 4.90 0.46
C ALA A 64 -6.66 4.97 0.27
N ASN A 65 -7.13 4.76 -0.95
CA ASN A 65 -8.56 4.69 -1.27
C ASN A 65 -9.24 3.50 -0.57
N MET A 66 -8.61 2.32 -0.58
CA MET A 66 -9.16 1.13 0.08
C MET A 66 -9.32 1.30 1.59
N LEU A 67 -8.41 2.02 2.24
CA LEU A 67 -8.44 2.31 3.68
C LEU A 67 -9.17 3.62 4.02
N SER A 68 -9.73 4.32 3.02
CA SER A 68 -10.36 5.64 3.19
C SER A 68 -9.47 6.63 3.96
N MET A 69 -8.18 6.66 3.62
CA MET A 69 -7.19 7.54 4.24
C MET A 69 -6.47 8.40 3.19
N SER A 70 -5.82 9.48 3.63
CA SER A 70 -5.09 10.35 2.71
C SER A 70 -3.86 9.65 2.14
N PHE A 71 -3.58 9.89 0.85
CA PHE A 71 -2.39 9.36 0.17
C PHE A 71 -1.09 9.67 0.93
N ILE A 72 -0.96 10.90 1.46
CA ILE A 72 0.25 11.33 2.16
C ILE A 72 0.58 10.43 3.36
N ARG A 73 -0.41 9.89 4.07
CA ARG A 73 -0.16 8.96 5.18
C ARG A 73 0.38 7.62 4.71
N VAL A 74 -0.09 7.11 3.58
CA VAL A 74 0.45 5.87 2.99
C VAL A 74 1.86 6.12 2.48
N TYR A 75 2.09 7.27 1.85
CA TYR A 75 3.41 7.69 1.37
C TYR A 75 4.43 7.84 2.51
N GLU A 76 4.05 8.45 3.62
CA GLU A 76 4.89 8.57 4.82
C GLU A 76 5.28 7.19 5.36
N VAL A 77 4.33 6.25 5.44
CA VAL A 77 4.62 4.88 5.87
C VAL A 77 5.57 4.17 4.90
N ALA A 78 5.29 4.23 3.60
CA ALA A 78 6.11 3.58 2.57
C ALA A 78 7.54 4.14 2.52
N THR A 79 7.71 5.44 2.75
CA THR A 79 9.04 6.08 2.74
C THR A 79 9.76 6.00 4.09
N PHE A 80 9.03 5.81 5.19
CA PHE A 80 9.61 5.65 6.53
C PHE A 80 10.20 4.26 6.75
N TYR A 81 9.47 3.20 6.38
CA TYR A 81 9.95 1.82 6.58
C TYR A 81 10.91 1.40 5.49
N THR A 82 12.03 0.78 5.88
CA THR A 82 13.10 0.48 4.93
C THR A 82 12.81 -0.68 3.97
N MET A 83 11.80 -1.49 4.29
CA MET A 83 11.40 -2.69 3.58
C MET A 83 10.66 -2.43 2.27
N PHE A 84 10.03 -1.27 2.12
CA PHE A 84 9.26 -0.86 0.95
C PHE A 84 10.09 -0.04 -0.04
#